data_AF-A0A641S7R8-F1
#
_entry.id   AF-A0A641S7R8-F1
#
_cell.length_a   1.000
_cell.length_b   1.000
_cell.length_c   1.000
_cell.angle_alpha   90.00
_cell.angle_beta   90.00
_cell.angle_gamma   90.00
#
_symmetry.space_group_name_H-M   'P 1'
#
loop_
_entity.id
_entity.type
_entity.pdbx_description
1 polymer ?
#
loop_
_entity_poly.entity_id
_entity_poly.type
_entity_poly.pdbx_seq_one_letter_code
_entity_poly.pdbx_strand_id
1 'polypeptide(L)'
;MVGNGIAKFVPDGFDAKKVPSFAIEKEPREQGALSSGWELVPDFSLTDGKANASLIIPEGTSIYGGGEVTGSLLRNGKTIKLWNTDSGAYGVDNGTRLYQSHPWMMGVRKDGTAFGILFDTTWKAELSSTDEKIELRSEGELFRVFIIDRESPQAVVRGLSELTGTMPMVPRWALGYQQCRFSYTPDSRVIEIADTLRYKRIPCDAIWMDIDYMDGYRIFTFNPQGFPDPKAVNRDLHLRGFHSVWMIDPGAKAETGYSVYDSGTANDVWVKTVDGKEYNGDAWPGKVAWPDFTDPKVCQWWGGLYKDFMAQGVDGVWNDVNEPQVSNTPTGTMPEDNLHRGGNGIPAGTHLQYHNVYGFLMVKSSREGMLAAQPKKRPFILTRSNFLGWQRYAA
;
A
#
# COMPACT_ATOMS: atom_id res chain seq x y z
N MET A 1 -24.33 9.95 13.15
CA MET A 1 -23.13 9.63 13.95
C MET A 1 -22.81 8.16 13.84
N VAL A 2 -21.52 7.81 13.72
CA VAL A 2 -21.04 6.41 13.65
C VAL A 2 -20.00 6.07 14.73
N GLY A 3 -19.63 7.06 15.55
CA GLY A 3 -18.72 6.93 16.68
C GLY A 3 -18.66 8.25 17.46
N ASN A 4 -17.90 8.27 18.56
CA ASN A 4 -17.71 9.49 19.35
C ASN A 4 -16.96 10.55 18.54
N GLY A 5 -17.62 11.66 18.22
CA GLY A 5 -17.06 12.69 17.34
C GLY A 5 -16.77 12.19 15.92
N ILE A 6 -17.49 11.16 15.43
CA ILE A 6 -17.34 10.65 14.06
C ILE A 6 -18.69 10.66 13.33
N ALA A 7 -18.75 11.39 12.23
CA ALA A 7 -19.88 11.45 11.32
C ALA A 7 -19.54 10.77 9.98
N LYS A 8 -20.54 10.09 9.41
CA LYS A 8 -20.51 9.50 8.07
C LYS A 8 -21.50 10.26 7.21
N PHE A 9 -21.04 10.76 6.07
CA PHE A 9 -21.83 11.44 5.06
C PHE A 9 -21.87 10.57 3.81
N VAL A 10 -23.07 10.33 3.30
CA VAL A 10 -23.31 9.47 2.13
C VAL A 10 -24.08 10.32 1.12
N PRO A 11 -23.52 10.62 -0.06
CA PRO A 11 -24.25 11.38 -1.07
C PRO A 11 -25.38 10.55 -1.67
N ASP A 12 -26.44 11.24 -2.10
CA ASP A 12 -27.53 10.61 -2.85
C ASP A 12 -26.98 9.98 -4.14
N GLY A 13 -27.32 8.70 -4.37
CA GLY A 13 -26.82 7.93 -5.50
C GLY A 13 -25.54 7.12 -5.24
N PHE A 14 -24.94 7.21 -4.04
CA PHE A 14 -23.84 6.33 -3.65
C PHE A 14 -24.24 4.85 -3.69
N ASP A 15 -23.41 4.01 -4.31
CA ASP A 15 -23.57 2.55 -4.33
C ASP A 15 -22.36 1.86 -3.71
N ALA A 16 -22.54 1.34 -2.49
CA ALA A 16 -21.52 0.61 -1.76
C ALA A 16 -21.01 -0.66 -2.48
N LYS A 17 -21.79 -1.20 -3.43
CA LYS A 17 -21.37 -2.36 -4.23
C LYS A 17 -20.40 -1.98 -5.34
N LYS A 18 -20.41 -0.73 -5.79
CA LYS A 18 -19.49 -0.20 -6.81
C LYS A 18 -18.23 0.40 -6.19
N VAL A 19 -18.38 1.04 -5.03
CA VAL A 19 -17.28 1.72 -4.33
C VAL A 19 -17.11 1.12 -2.94
N PRO A 20 -16.52 -0.09 -2.82
CA PRO A 20 -16.22 -0.67 -1.52
C PRO A 20 -15.10 0.12 -0.84
N SER A 21 -15.13 0.15 0.49
CA SER A 21 -14.05 0.75 1.27
C SER A 21 -12.89 -0.21 1.46
N PHE A 22 -11.67 0.30 1.24
CA PHE A 22 -10.42 -0.38 1.60
C PHE A 22 -9.77 0.25 2.84
N ALA A 23 -10.05 1.53 3.10
CA ALA A 23 -9.52 2.25 4.25
C ALA A 23 -10.18 1.81 5.54
N ILE A 24 -11.50 1.67 5.55
CA ILE A 24 -12.28 1.33 6.73
C ILE A 24 -12.12 -0.15 7.06
N GLU A 25 -11.71 -0.48 8.28
CA GLU A 25 -11.48 -1.87 8.72
C GLU A 25 -12.80 -2.66 8.77
N LYS A 26 -13.86 -2.02 9.28
CA LYS A 26 -15.20 -2.59 9.38
C LYS A 26 -16.23 -1.49 9.25
N GLU A 27 -17.29 -1.74 8.49
CA GLU A 27 -18.40 -0.78 8.34
C GLU A 27 -18.94 -0.36 9.72
N PRO A 28 -18.87 0.94 10.07
CA PRO A 28 -19.23 1.38 11.39
C PRO A 28 -20.75 1.46 11.54
N ARG A 29 -21.24 1.05 12.71
CA ARG A 29 -22.67 1.03 13.03
C ARG A 29 -23.18 2.45 13.24
N GLU A 30 -24.36 2.76 12.68
CA GLU A 30 -25.05 4.02 12.94
C GLU A 30 -25.52 4.09 14.40
N GLN A 31 -25.19 5.20 15.06
CA GLN A 31 -25.48 5.45 16.48
C GLN A 31 -26.56 6.53 16.68
N GLY A 32 -26.99 7.21 15.62
CA GLY A 32 -28.04 8.24 15.66
C GLY A 32 -27.80 9.38 14.68
N ALA A 33 -28.67 10.40 14.75
CA ALA A 33 -28.54 11.64 13.97
C ALA A 33 -27.25 12.41 14.32
N LEU A 34 -26.87 13.40 13.50
CA LEU A 34 -25.79 14.32 13.83
C LEU A 34 -26.07 15.03 15.17
N SER A 35 -25.00 15.28 15.94
CA SER A 35 -25.13 16.06 17.18
C SER A 35 -25.61 17.47 16.86
N SER A 36 -26.41 18.06 17.76
CA SER A 36 -27.04 19.37 17.55
C SER A 36 -26.07 20.53 17.30
N GLY A 37 -24.79 20.39 17.66
CA GLY A 37 -23.73 21.38 17.40
C GLY A 37 -22.74 20.96 16.31
N TRP A 38 -23.10 20.02 15.43
CA TRP A 38 -22.23 19.59 14.35
C TRP A 38 -22.22 20.62 13.20
N GLU A 39 -21.05 21.16 12.87
CA GLU A 39 -20.92 22.23 11.86
C GLU A 39 -20.28 21.77 10.55
N LEU A 40 -19.40 20.77 10.59
CA LEU A 40 -18.63 20.32 9.43
C LEU A 40 -19.45 19.41 8.52
N VAL A 41 -20.04 19.98 7.46
CA VAL A 41 -20.84 19.22 6.48
C VAL A 41 -20.16 19.30 5.11
N PRO A 42 -19.79 18.16 4.50
CA PRO A 42 -19.21 18.17 3.16
C PRO A 42 -20.30 18.40 2.10
N ASP A 43 -19.93 19.12 1.05
CA ASP A 43 -20.71 19.24 -0.17
C ASP A 43 -20.23 18.21 -1.20
N PHE A 44 -21.17 17.60 -1.92
CA PHE A 44 -20.89 16.59 -2.93
C PHE A 44 -21.39 17.08 -4.29
N SER A 45 -20.61 16.83 -5.34
CA SER A 45 -21.01 17.16 -6.70
C SER A 45 -20.55 16.11 -7.70
N LEU A 46 -21.24 16.06 -8.84
CA LEU A 46 -20.87 15.27 -10.01
C LEU A 46 -20.65 16.24 -11.16
N THR A 47 -19.45 16.24 -11.72
CA THR A 47 -19.09 17.04 -12.89
C THR A 47 -18.65 16.09 -13.99
N ASP A 48 -19.35 16.06 -15.12
CA ASP A 48 -19.06 15.13 -16.24
C ASP A 48 -18.96 13.66 -15.82
N GLY A 49 -19.81 13.25 -14.86
CA GLY A 49 -19.83 11.88 -14.31
C GLY A 49 -18.72 11.57 -13.31
N LYS A 50 -17.87 12.54 -12.97
CA LYS A 50 -16.77 12.43 -12.00
C LYS A 50 -17.17 13.03 -10.65
N ALA A 51 -17.03 12.25 -9.58
CA ALA A 51 -17.45 12.64 -8.25
C ALA A 51 -16.44 13.56 -7.56
N ASN A 52 -16.95 14.57 -6.87
CA ASN A 52 -16.17 15.50 -6.08
C ASN A 52 -16.81 15.64 -4.70
N ALA A 53 -15.99 15.95 -3.70
CA ALA A 53 -16.46 16.36 -2.39
C ALA A 53 -15.59 17.50 -1.87
N SER A 54 -16.21 18.48 -1.22
CA SER A 54 -15.51 19.59 -0.59
C SER A 54 -16.03 19.83 0.83
N LEU A 55 -15.17 20.36 1.69
CA LEU A 55 -15.51 20.78 3.04
C LEU A 55 -15.02 22.20 3.23
N ILE A 56 -15.95 23.12 3.51
CA ILE A 56 -15.60 24.46 3.99
C ILE A 56 -15.04 24.34 5.40
N ILE A 57 -13.92 25.02 5.67
CA ILE A 57 -13.20 24.93 6.93
C ILE A 57 -13.18 26.28 7.66
N PRO A 58 -13.10 26.30 9.00
CA PRO A 58 -13.00 27.54 9.75
C PRO A 58 -11.74 28.35 9.41
N GLU A 59 -11.86 29.67 9.44
CA GLU A 59 -10.76 30.59 9.14
C GLU A 59 -9.55 30.37 10.08
N GLY A 60 -8.34 30.35 9.50
CA GLY A 60 -7.08 30.13 10.19
C GLY A 60 -6.88 28.72 10.71
N THR A 61 -7.57 27.74 10.11
CA THR A 61 -7.27 26.32 10.28
C THR A 61 -5.93 25.98 9.63
N SER A 62 -5.06 25.29 10.36
CA SER A 62 -3.82 24.70 9.83
C SER A 62 -4.07 23.28 9.32
N ILE A 63 -3.69 22.99 8.08
CA ILE A 63 -4.02 21.72 7.40
C ILE A 63 -2.78 20.82 7.33
N TYR A 64 -2.99 19.53 7.58
CA TYR A 64 -1.97 18.48 7.58
C TYR A 64 -2.49 17.20 6.90
N GLY A 65 -1.59 16.26 6.60
CA GLY A 65 -1.94 14.99 5.95
C GLY A 65 -1.59 14.98 4.46
N GLY A 66 -2.40 14.29 3.67
CA GLY A 66 -2.17 14.08 2.24
C GLY A 66 -1.31 12.86 1.89
N GLY A 67 -1.03 11.97 2.85
CA GLY A 67 -0.27 10.75 2.60
C GLY A 67 1.21 11.02 2.32
N GLU A 68 1.77 10.26 1.39
CA GLU A 68 3.18 10.31 1.05
C GLU A 68 3.43 11.31 -0.10
N VAL A 69 3.96 12.48 0.25
CA VAL A 69 4.31 13.54 -0.69
C VAL A 69 5.46 14.37 -0.13
N THR A 70 6.20 15.07 -1.00
CA THR A 70 7.28 15.97 -0.59
C THR A 70 6.77 17.32 -0.07
N GLY A 71 7.71 18.18 0.33
CA GLY A 71 7.45 19.57 0.69
C GLY A 71 7.14 19.78 2.17
N SER A 72 6.67 20.99 2.48
CA SER A 72 6.38 21.42 3.85
C SER A 72 5.23 20.62 4.48
N LEU A 73 5.33 20.42 5.80
CA LEU A 73 4.31 19.72 6.59
C LEU A 73 2.94 20.42 6.55
N LEU A 74 2.92 21.76 6.53
CA LEU A 74 1.69 22.55 6.41
C LEU A 74 1.15 22.45 4.98
N ARG A 75 -0.11 22.06 4.85
CA ARG A 75 -0.77 21.73 3.57
C ARG A 75 -1.72 22.80 3.05
N ASN A 76 -1.94 23.91 3.77
CA ASN A 76 -2.69 25.05 3.26
C ASN A 76 -2.18 25.49 1.88
N GLY A 77 -3.10 25.64 0.93
CA GLY A 77 -2.78 26.06 -0.44
C GLY A 77 -2.04 25.00 -1.27
N LYS A 78 -2.03 23.73 -0.86
CA LYS A 78 -1.37 22.63 -1.59
C LYS A 78 -2.39 21.74 -2.29
N THR A 79 -1.99 21.27 -3.47
CA THR A 79 -2.67 20.23 -4.24
C THR A 79 -1.71 19.06 -4.45
N ILE A 80 -2.23 17.85 -4.29
CA ILE A 80 -1.51 16.60 -4.51
C ILE A 80 -2.36 15.66 -5.36
N LYS A 81 -1.72 14.66 -5.98
CA LYS A 81 -2.42 13.65 -6.79
C LYS A 81 -2.39 12.30 -6.08
N LEU A 82 -3.56 11.68 -5.98
CA LEU A 82 -3.76 10.33 -5.45
C LEU A 82 -3.71 9.34 -6.61
N TRP A 83 -2.49 8.98 -6.98
CA TRP A 83 -2.19 7.99 -8.01
C TRP A 83 -0.78 7.43 -7.78
N ASN A 84 -0.70 6.24 -7.20
CA ASN A 84 0.57 5.64 -6.77
C ASN A 84 1.57 5.54 -7.93
N THR A 85 2.72 6.19 -7.82
CA THR A 85 3.66 6.30 -8.94
C THR A 85 5.07 6.05 -8.45
N ASP A 86 5.83 5.26 -9.22
CA ASP A 86 7.28 5.20 -9.01
C ASP A 86 7.91 6.54 -9.42
N SER A 87 8.05 7.41 -8.41
CA SER A 87 8.59 8.76 -8.54
C SER A 87 10.00 8.81 -7.95
N GLY A 88 10.91 8.03 -8.54
CA GLY A 88 12.32 8.03 -8.20
C GLY A 88 12.90 9.45 -8.09
N ALA A 89 13.60 9.73 -6.99
CA ALA A 89 14.14 11.05 -6.65
C ALA A 89 13.10 12.21 -6.71
N TYR A 90 11.81 11.89 -6.52
CA TYR A 90 10.69 12.84 -6.52
C TYR A 90 10.49 13.56 -7.86
N GLY A 91 10.93 12.95 -8.97
CA GLY A 91 10.95 13.59 -10.29
C GLY A 91 9.57 13.78 -10.93
N VAL A 92 8.57 13.01 -10.50
CA VAL A 92 7.20 13.11 -11.04
C VAL A 92 6.41 14.16 -10.26
N ASP A 93 5.81 15.10 -10.98
CA ASP A 93 4.96 16.17 -10.43
C ASP A 93 5.62 16.91 -9.25
N ASN A 94 6.95 17.07 -9.27
CA ASN A 94 7.77 17.64 -8.19
C ASN A 94 7.51 17.01 -6.81
N GLY A 95 7.18 15.72 -6.77
CA GLY A 95 6.92 14.97 -5.53
C GLY A 95 5.54 15.20 -4.92
N THR A 96 4.61 15.79 -5.67
CA THR A 96 3.18 15.90 -5.26
C THR A 96 2.38 14.64 -5.60
N ARG A 97 3.05 13.62 -6.16
CA ARG A 97 2.56 12.28 -6.47
C ARG A 97 3.69 11.28 -6.24
N LEU A 98 3.58 10.43 -5.22
CA LEU A 98 4.57 9.40 -4.86
C LEU A 98 3.90 8.02 -4.76
N TYR A 99 4.39 7.14 -3.90
CA TYR A 99 4.10 5.71 -3.93
C TYR A 99 2.79 5.35 -3.20
N GLN A 100 2.29 6.20 -2.29
CA GLN A 100 1.09 5.95 -1.49
C GLN A 100 0.00 7.02 -1.63
N SER A 101 -1.26 6.57 -1.67
CA SER A 101 -2.44 7.45 -1.76
C SER A 101 -3.27 7.41 -0.50
N HIS A 102 -3.31 8.52 0.24
CA HIS A 102 -4.13 8.64 1.45
C HIS A 102 -5.14 9.78 1.25
N PRO A 103 -6.43 9.49 0.96
CA PRO A 103 -7.47 10.50 0.77
C PRO A 103 -7.94 11.11 2.10
N TRP A 104 -7.00 11.63 2.89
CA TRP A 104 -7.19 12.12 4.25
C TRP A 104 -6.43 13.41 4.50
N MET A 105 -7.10 14.36 5.16
CA MET A 105 -6.48 15.56 5.74
C MET A 105 -7.00 15.81 7.16
N MET A 106 -6.18 16.49 7.96
CA MET A 106 -6.49 16.94 9.31
C MET A 106 -6.39 18.47 9.37
N GLY A 107 -7.41 19.12 9.92
CA GLY A 107 -7.40 20.55 10.22
C GLY A 107 -7.26 20.79 11.72
N VAL A 108 -6.37 21.71 12.10
CA VAL A 108 -6.19 22.18 13.49
C VAL A 108 -6.65 23.62 13.57
N ARG A 109 -7.70 23.88 14.36
CA ARG A 109 -8.31 25.21 14.51
C ARG A 109 -7.45 26.12 15.38
N LYS A 110 -7.72 27.43 15.35
CA LYS A 110 -6.99 28.45 16.15
C LYS A 110 -7.01 28.17 17.66
N ASP A 111 -8.07 27.52 18.15
CA ASP A 111 -8.24 27.15 19.56
C ASP A 111 -7.56 25.83 19.96
N GLY A 112 -6.93 25.12 19.02
CA GLY A 112 -6.25 23.85 19.23
C GLY A 112 -7.15 22.62 19.11
N THR A 113 -8.46 22.78 18.97
CA THR A 113 -9.35 21.67 18.58
C THR A 113 -9.06 21.26 17.15
N ALA A 114 -9.41 20.02 16.78
CA ALA A 114 -9.06 19.50 15.47
C ALA A 114 -10.19 18.67 14.87
N PHE A 115 -10.19 18.64 13.55
CA PHE A 115 -11.00 17.71 12.79
C PHE A 115 -10.14 16.97 11.76
N GLY A 116 -10.67 15.91 11.20
CA GLY A 116 -10.12 15.34 9.98
C GLY A 116 -11.19 14.78 9.08
N ILE A 117 -10.89 14.76 7.79
CA ILE A 117 -11.80 14.39 6.71
C ILE A 117 -11.19 13.27 5.88
N LEU A 118 -11.90 12.15 5.78
CA LEU A 118 -11.59 10.99 4.97
C LEU A 118 -12.57 10.94 3.79
N PHE A 119 -12.06 10.99 2.58
CA PHE A 119 -12.81 10.71 1.37
C PHE A 119 -12.63 9.22 1.04
N ASP A 120 -13.69 8.43 1.16
CA ASP A 120 -13.63 6.96 1.06
C ASP A 120 -13.69 6.49 -0.40
N THR A 121 -12.65 6.82 -1.16
CA THR A 121 -12.51 6.46 -2.59
C THR A 121 -11.09 6.00 -2.92
N THR A 122 -10.98 4.94 -3.72
CA THR A 122 -9.69 4.40 -4.23
C THR A 122 -9.32 4.94 -5.60
N TRP A 123 -10.26 5.59 -6.27
CA TRP A 123 -10.09 6.09 -7.62
C TRP A 123 -8.96 7.12 -7.69
N LYS A 124 -8.40 7.27 -8.90
CA LYS A 124 -7.52 8.40 -9.23
C LYS A 124 -8.19 9.71 -8.86
N ALA A 125 -7.48 10.58 -8.15
CA ALA A 125 -8.05 11.83 -7.68
C ALA A 125 -6.99 12.92 -7.48
N GLU A 126 -7.45 14.17 -7.40
CA GLU A 126 -6.68 15.29 -6.88
C GLU A 126 -7.24 15.69 -5.52
N LEU A 127 -6.35 15.84 -4.53
CA LEU A 127 -6.68 16.30 -3.20
C LEU A 127 -6.03 17.67 -2.98
N SER A 128 -6.85 18.68 -2.72
CA SER A 128 -6.42 20.07 -2.61
C SER A 128 -6.95 20.72 -1.34
N SER A 129 -6.24 21.74 -0.89
CA SER A 129 -6.72 22.58 0.20
C SER A 129 -6.31 24.03 0.04
N THR A 130 -7.14 24.93 0.55
CA THR A 130 -6.91 26.37 0.67
C THR A 130 -7.08 26.78 2.14
N ASP A 131 -7.05 28.07 2.44
CA ASP A 131 -7.39 28.56 3.79
C ASP A 131 -8.90 28.50 4.11
N GLU A 132 -9.73 28.18 3.11
CA GLU A 132 -11.20 28.20 3.21
C GLU A 132 -11.83 26.83 2.96
N LYS A 133 -11.17 25.92 2.24
CA LYS A 133 -11.73 24.61 1.92
C LYS A 133 -10.71 23.49 1.77
N ILE A 134 -11.16 22.27 1.99
CA ILE A 134 -10.50 21.02 1.55
C ILE A 134 -11.38 20.39 0.47
N GLU A 135 -10.80 19.94 -0.63
CA GLU A 135 -11.56 19.40 -1.77
C GLU A 135 -10.84 18.20 -2.38
N LEU A 136 -11.59 17.13 -2.64
CA LEU A 136 -11.17 16.00 -3.44
C LEU A 136 -11.98 15.92 -4.73
N ARG A 137 -11.27 15.85 -5.86
CA ARG A 137 -11.84 15.65 -7.20
C ARG A 137 -11.44 14.28 -7.70
N SER A 138 -12.38 13.36 -7.76
CA SER A 138 -12.14 11.98 -8.20
C SER A 138 -12.42 11.82 -9.68
N GLU A 139 -11.70 10.95 -10.36
CA GLU A 139 -12.05 10.49 -11.71
C GLU A 139 -13.14 9.39 -11.72
N GLY A 140 -13.70 9.08 -10.55
CA GLY A 140 -14.61 7.96 -10.34
C GLY A 140 -16.02 8.32 -9.88
N GLU A 141 -16.67 7.28 -9.37
CA GLU A 141 -18.04 7.27 -8.87
C GLU A 141 -18.20 8.03 -7.54
N LEU A 142 -19.45 8.33 -7.16
CA LEU A 142 -19.79 8.89 -5.85
C LEU A 142 -19.20 8.06 -4.71
N PHE A 143 -18.72 8.73 -3.67
CA PHE A 143 -18.06 8.11 -2.52
C PHE A 143 -18.52 8.76 -1.20
N ARG A 144 -18.29 8.04 -0.09
CA ARG A 144 -18.65 8.53 1.25
C ARG A 144 -17.57 9.43 1.81
N VAL A 145 -17.95 10.28 2.75
CA VAL A 145 -17.01 11.07 3.54
C VAL A 145 -17.19 10.74 5.03
N PHE A 146 -16.09 10.54 5.73
CA PHE A 146 -16.07 10.48 7.19
C PHE A 146 -15.39 11.73 7.74
N ILE A 147 -16.04 12.36 8.72
CA ILE A 147 -15.47 13.50 9.43
C ILE A 147 -15.32 13.12 10.90
N ILE A 148 -14.14 13.38 11.44
CA ILE A 148 -13.78 13.20 12.83
C ILE A 148 -13.61 14.59 13.41
N ASP A 149 -14.32 14.95 14.47
CA ASP A 149 -14.20 16.27 15.11
C ASP A 149 -14.05 16.09 16.62
N ARG A 150 -12.87 16.45 17.14
CA ARG A 150 -12.44 16.13 18.51
C ARG A 150 -11.58 17.23 19.12
N GLU A 151 -11.36 17.12 20.42
CA GLU A 151 -10.70 18.14 21.24
C GLU A 151 -9.21 18.35 20.92
N SER A 152 -8.57 17.45 20.16
CA SER A 152 -7.14 17.57 19.85
C SER A 152 -6.72 16.81 18.59
N PRO A 153 -5.61 17.19 17.94
CA PRO A 153 -5.04 16.45 16.80
C PRO A 153 -4.77 14.97 17.13
N GLN A 154 -4.30 14.68 18.35
CA GLN A 154 -4.06 13.31 18.81
C GLN A 154 -5.36 12.52 18.90
N ALA A 155 -6.46 13.13 19.37
CA ALA A 155 -7.76 12.49 19.43
C ALA A 155 -8.32 12.21 18.03
N VAL A 156 -8.08 13.09 17.06
CA VAL A 156 -8.44 12.89 15.64
C VAL A 156 -7.70 11.70 15.04
N VAL A 157 -6.38 11.59 15.25
CA VAL A 157 -5.59 10.43 14.74
C VAL A 157 -6.03 9.12 15.40
N ARG A 158 -6.40 9.13 16.68
CA ARG A 158 -7.03 7.97 17.34
C ARG A 158 -8.37 7.62 16.69
N GLY A 159 -9.21 8.62 16.40
CA GLY A 159 -10.47 8.42 15.68
C GLY A 159 -10.26 7.83 14.29
N LEU A 160 -9.22 8.27 13.57
CA LEU A 160 -8.86 7.69 12.27
C LEU A 160 -8.49 6.22 12.42
N SER A 161 -7.80 5.87 13.51
CA SER A 161 -7.45 4.47 13.82
C SER A 161 -8.67 3.65 14.26
N GLU A 162 -9.70 4.26 14.88
CA GLU A 162 -10.97 3.58 15.17
C GLU A 162 -11.72 3.19 13.89
N LEU A 163 -11.56 3.97 12.81
CA LEU A 163 -12.13 3.67 11.50
C LEU A 163 -11.27 2.72 10.67
N THR A 164 -9.96 2.97 10.65
CA THR A 164 -9.01 2.32 9.72
C THR A 164 -8.16 1.25 10.40
N GLY A 165 -8.38 0.94 11.67
CA GLY A 165 -7.59 -0.01 12.43
C GLY A 165 -6.16 0.48 12.73
N THR A 166 -5.49 -0.27 13.59
CA THR A 166 -4.12 0.03 14.06
C THR A 166 -3.09 -0.89 13.42
N MET A 167 -1.82 -0.47 13.46
CA MET A 167 -0.74 -1.37 13.08
C MET A 167 -0.65 -2.57 14.03
N PRO A 168 -0.46 -3.80 13.52
CA PRO A 168 -0.17 -4.96 14.34
C PRO A 168 1.23 -4.81 14.94
N MET A 169 1.44 -5.43 16.10
CA MET A 169 2.74 -5.36 16.76
C MET A 169 3.82 -6.06 15.92
N VAL A 170 4.90 -5.34 15.63
CA VAL A 170 6.08 -5.86 14.91
C VAL A 170 6.93 -6.76 15.82
N PRO A 171 7.77 -7.65 15.25
CA PRO A 171 8.79 -8.33 16.05
C PRO A 171 9.83 -7.33 16.57
N ARG A 172 10.42 -7.59 17.75
CA ARG A 172 11.30 -6.63 18.44
C ARG A 172 12.53 -6.22 17.61
N TRP A 173 13.07 -7.15 16.81
CA TRP A 173 14.24 -6.89 15.96
C TRP A 173 13.98 -5.84 14.89
N ALA A 174 12.72 -5.62 14.48
CA ALA A 174 12.36 -4.62 13.48
C ALA A 174 12.61 -3.17 13.97
N LEU A 175 12.73 -2.96 15.28
CA LEU A 175 13.05 -1.67 15.89
C LEU A 175 14.56 -1.36 15.87
N GLY A 176 15.38 -2.36 15.57
CA GLY A 176 16.83 -2.23 15.47
C GLY A 176 17.27 -1.53 14.19
N TYR A 177 18.55 -1.16 14.14
CA TYR A 177 19.15 -0.69 12.89
C TYR A 177 19.18 -1.83 11.87
N GLN A 178 18.94 -1.48 10.59
CA GLN A 178 18.84 -2.43 9.50
C GLN A 178 19.71 -1.98 8.32
N GLN A 179 20.33 -2.93 7.63
CA GLN A 179 21.28 -2.68 6.54
C GLN A 179 20.77 -3.27 5.22
N CYS A 180 20.71 -2.43 4.18
CA CYS A 180 20.40 -2.82 2.80
C CYS A 180 21.35 -2.13 1.80
N ARG A 181 21.44 -2.67 0.58
CA ARG A 181 22.01 -2.02 -0.60
C ARG A 181 21.50 -2.78 -1.84
N PHE A 182 21.18 -2.06 -2.90
CA PHE A 182 21.15 -2.61 -4.26
C PHE A 182 22.60 -2.64 -4.83
N SER A 183 23.31 -3.77 -4.89
CA SER A 183 22.96 -5.11 -4.41
C SER A 183 24.09 -5.78 -3.62
N TYR A 184 23.78 -6.95 -3.04
CA TYR A 184 24.74 -7.90 -2.48
C TYR A 184 24.72 -9.20 -3.28
N THR A 185 25.82 -9.50 -3.97
CA THR A 185 26.01 -10.78 -4.66
C THR A 185 27.51 -11.09 -4.77
N PRO A 186 27.95 -12.35 -4.57
CA PRO A 186 27.16 -13.50 -4.12
C PRO A 186 26.83 -13.43 -2.60
N ASP A 187 26.18 -14.47 -2.07
CA ASP A 187 25.77 -14.61 -0.67
C ASP A 187 26.90 -14.40 0.36
N SER A 188 28.14 -14.74 0.00
CA SER A 188 29.32 -14.51 0.86
C SER A 188 29.52 -13.03 1.21
N ARG A 189 29.07 -12.11 0.33
CA ARG A 189 29.10 -10.67 0.61
C ARG A 189 28.15 -10.29 1.75
N VAL A 190 27.01 -10.97 1.88
CA VAL A 190 26.05 -10.76 2.97
C VAL A 190 26.69 -11.12 4.30
N ILE A 191 27.38 -12.27 4.36
CA ILE A 191 28.06 -12.75 5.57
C ILE A 191 29.24 -11.85 5.93
N GLU A 192 30.03 -11.40 4.95
CA GLU A 192 31.12 -10.45 5.16
C GLU A 192 30.63 -9.15 5.82
N ILE A 193 29.48 -8.64 5.41
CA ILE A 193 28.87 -7.43 5.98
C ILE A 193 28.42 -7.68 7.41
N ALA A 194 27.75 -8.82 7.67
CA ALA A 194 27.33 -9.23 9.00
C ALA A 194 28.53 -9.31 9.97
N ASP A 195 29.60 -9.99 9.55
CA ASP A 195 30.84 -10.11 10.33
C ASP A 195 31.53 -8.77 10.52
N THR A 196 31.53 -7.90 9.52
CA THR A 196 32.12 -6.56 9.61
C THR A 196 31.37 -5.69 10.62
N LEU A 197 30.04 -5.72 10.63
CA LEU A 197 29.23 -4.98 11.61
C LEU A 197 29.50 -5.46 13.04
N ARG A 198 29.61 -6.78 13.25
CA ARG A 198 29.97 -7.36 14.54
C ARG A 198 31.40 -7.02 14.96
N TYR A 199 32.36 -7.14 14.05
CA TYR A 199 33.76 -6.76 14.27
C TYR A 199 33.90 -5.28 14.64
N LYS A 200 33.20 -4.39 13.93
CA LYS A 200 33.20 -2.94 14.19
C LYS A 200 32.33 -2.52 15.38
N ARG A 201 31.61 -3.47 16.01
CA ARG A 201 30.69 -3.22 17.13
C ARG A 201 29.61 -2.20 16.80
N ILE A 202 29.09 -2.22 15.57
CA ILE A 202 27.95 -1.42 15.14
C ILE A 202 26.69 -2.27 15.34
N PRO A 203 25.75 -1.87 16.21
CA PRO A 203 24.49 -2.59 16.39
C PRO A 203 23.69 -2.63 15.09
N CYS A 204 23.24 -3.83 14.72
CA CYS A 204 22.42 -4.07 13.54
C CYS A 204 21.68 -5.39 13.74
N ASP A 205 20.38 -5.39 13.50
CA ASP A 205 19.45 -6.48 13.81
C ASP A 205 18.92 -7.17 12.56
N ALA A 206 19.00 -6.54 11.38
CA ALA A 206 18.55 -7.12 10.12
C ALA A 206 19.43 -6.75 8.93
N ILE A 207 19.64 -7.71 8.02
CA ILE A 207 20.26 -7.51 6.71
C ILE A 207 19.24 -7.83 5.63
N TRP A 208 19.18 -6.97 4.62
CA TRP A 208 18.22 -7.04 3.54
C TRP A 208 18.88 -7.59 2.27
N MET A 209 18.11 -8.39 1.53
CA MET A 209 18.49 -8.98 0.25
C MET A 209 17.65 -8.33 -0.84
N ASP A 210 18.31 -7.52 -1.65
CA ASP A 210 17.78 -6.89 -2.87
C ASP A 210 17.74 -7.91 -4.03
N ILE A 211 17.20 -7.53 -5.19
CA ILE A 211 16.76 -8.43 -6.26
C ILE A 211 17.78 -9.42 -6.83
N ASP A 212 19.09 -9.18 -6.72
CA ASP A 212 20.14 -10.05 -7.29
C ASP A 212 20.18 -11.45 -6.66
N TYR A 213 19.48 -11.66 -5.55
CA TYR A 213 19.33 -13.01 -5.02
C TYR A 213 18.46 -13.90 -5.91
N MET A 214 17.58 -13.33 -6.74
CA MET A 214 16.64 -14.07 -7.59
C MET A 214 17.33 -14.64 -8.83
N ASP A 215 16.88 -15.81 -9.31
CA ASP A 215 17.36 -16.38 -10.57
C ASP A 215 16.75 -15.63 -11.77
N GLY A 216 17.52 -14.70 -12.35
CA GLY A 216 17.08 -13.89 -13.48
C GLY A 216 15.90 -12.98 -13.14
N TYR A 217 15.89 -12.45 -11.90
CA TYR A 217 14.81 -11.60 -11.35
C TYR A 217 13.43 -12.27 -11.31
N ARG A 218 13.39 -13.61 -11.34
CA ARG A 218 12.15 -14.38 -11.15
C ARG A 218 11.81 -14.45 -9.66
N ILE A 219 10.70 -13.84 -9.27
CA ILE A 219 10.23 -13.81 -7.88
C ILE A 219 10.11 -15.23 -7.27
N PHE A 220 10.31 -15.36 -5.94
CA PHE A 220 10.30 -16.66 -5.25
C PHE A 220 11.33 -17.70 -5.75
N THR A 221 12.38 -17.27 -6.45
CA THR A 221 13.52 -18.13 -6.82
C THR A 221 14.80 -17.64 -6.14
N PHE A 222 15.84 -18.47 -6.16
CA PHE A 222 17.18 -18.11 -5.70
C PHE A 222 18.19 -18.45 -6.79
N ASN A 223 19.10 -17.52 -7.08
CA ASN A 223 20.13 -17.68 -8.09
C ASN A 223 21.08 -18.82 -7.69
N PRO A 224 21.20 -19.90 -8.48
CA PRO A 224 21.97 -21.08 -8.07
C PRO A 224 23.49 -20.87 -8.05
N GLN A 225 24.00 -19.77 -8.61
CA GLN A 225 25.42 -19.41 -8.56
C GLN A 225 25.72 -18.42 -7.43
N GLY A 226 24.85 -17.42 -7.24
CA GLY A 226 25.03 -16.37 -6.24
C GLY A 226 24.47 -16.70 -4.86
N PHE A 227 23.37 -17.45 -4.80
CA PHE A 227 22.65 -17.83 -3.58
C PHE A 227 22.23 -19.32 -3.63
N PRO A 228 23.18 -20.25 -3.72
CA PRO A 228 22.89 -21.69 -3.88
C PRO A 228 22.20 -22.32 -2.66
N ASP A 229 22.43 -21.80 -1.45
CA ASP A 229 21.84 -22.31 -0.20
C ASP A 229 21.31 -21.15 0.68
N PRO A 230 20.14 -20.57 0.34
CA PRO A 230 19.56 -19.48 1.13
C PRO A 230 19.27 -19.87 2.58
N LYS A 231 19.07 -21.17 2.85
CA LYS A 231 18.87 -21.69 4.20
C LYS A 231 20.14 -21.62 5.03
N ALA A 232 21.30 -21.90 4.45
CA ALA A 232 22.59 -21.68 5.11
C ALA A 232 22.84 -20.19 5.39
N VAL A 233 22.52 -19.29 4.44
CA VAL A 233 22.65 -17.83 4.63
C VAL A 233 21.84 -17.38 5.84
N ASN A 234 20.57 -17.73 5.91
CA ASN A 234 19.69 -17.34 7.02
C ASN A 234 20.16 -17.93 8.36
N ARG A 235 20.54 -19.21 8.39
CA ARG A 235 21.11 -19.84 9.58
C ARG A 235 22.34 -19.07 10.08
N ASP A 236 23.25 -18.71 9.18
CA ASP A 236 24.52 -18.07 9.52
C ASP A 236 24.31 -16.61 9.99
N LEU A 237 23.29 -15.92 9.48
CA LEU A 237 22.82 -14.64 10.00
C LEU A 237 22.20 -14.79 11.40
N HIS A 238 21.34 -15.78 11.62
CA HIS A 238 20.73 -16.05 12.93
C HIS A 238 21.78 -16.35 14.00
N LEU A 239 22.82 -17.14 13.67
CA LEU A 239 23.94 -17.41 14.59
C LEU A 239 24.70 -16.15 15.01
N ARG A 240 24.69 -15.12 14.16
CA ARG A 240 25.29 -13.80 14.43
C ARG A 240 24.29 -12.81 15.06
N GLY A 241 23.07 -13.25 15.35
CA GLY A 241 22.01 -12.43 15.93
C GLY A 241 21.40 -11.42 14.95
N PHE A 242 21.47 -11.69 13.65
CA PHE A 242 20.73 -10.93 12.63
C PHE A 242 19.45 -11.66 12.23
N HIS A 243 18.52 -10.93 11.64
CA HIS A 243 17.36 -11.42 10.90
C HIS A 243 17.53 -11.07 9.42
N SER A 244 16.83 -11.79 8.54
CA SER A 244 16.89 -11.55 7.09
C SER A 244 15.58 -10.97 6.55
N VAL A 245 15.67 -9.97 5.67
CA VAL A 245 14.52 -9.39 4.95
C VAL A 245 14.75 -9.51 3.45
N TRP A 246 13.82 -10.12 2.71
CA TRP A 246 14.01 -10.41 1.29
C TRP A 246 12.96 -9.69 0.43
N MET A 247 13.42 -9.03 -0.63
CA MET A 247 12.56 -8.28 -1.55
C MET A 247 11.70 -9.20 -2.42
N ILE A 248 10.45 -8.84 -2.69
CA ILE A 248 9.53 -9.54 -3.60
C ILE A 248 8.75 -8.49 -4.41
N ASP A 249 8.89 -8.57 -5.73
CA ASP A 249 8.12 -7.76 -6.68
C ASP A 249 6.79 -8.43 -7.03
N PRO A 250 5.78 -7.68 -7.50
CA PRO A 250 4.52 -8.27 -7.96
C PRO A 250 4.63 -8.94 -9.34
N GLY A 251 5.55 -8.50 -10.20
CA GLY A 251 5.63 -8.93 -11.60
C GLY A 251 6.28 -10.32 -11.74
N ALA A 252 5.52 -11.32 -12.18
CA ALA A 252 6.06 -12.63 -12.49
C ALA A 252 6.57 -12.66 -13.94
N LYS A 253 7.84 -13.01 -14.17
CA LYS A 253 8.38 -13.17 -15.54
C LYS A 253 7.46 -14.06 -16.39
N ALA A 254 7.03 -13.57 -17.54
CA ALA A 254 6.11 -14.27 -18.43
C ALA A 254 6.87 -15.31 -19.29
N GLU A 255 7.26 -16.41 -18.66
CA GLU A 255 8.14 -17.43 -19.23
C GLU A 255 7.60 -18.84 -18.93
N THR A 256 7.26 -19.60 -19.97
CA THR A 256 6.81 -20.99 -19.82
C THR A 256 7.92 -21.86 -19.23
N GLY A 257 7.57 -22.71 -18.27
CA GLY A 257 8.51 -23.57 -17.54
C GLY A 257 8.99 -22.96 -16.22
N TYR A 258 8.69 -21.69 -15.96
CA TYR A 258 8.89 -21.05 -14.67
C TYR A 258 7.66 -21.26 -13.78
N SER A 259 7.85 -21.96 -12.66
CA SER A 259 6.78 -22.49 -11.81
C SER A 259 5.74 -21.45 -11.34
N VAL A 260 6.16 -20.24 -10.99
CA VAL A 260 5.23 -19.19 -10.55
C VAL A 260 4.35 -18.76 -11.73
N TYR A 261 4.94 -18.53 -12.90
CA TYR A 261 4.18 -18.14 -14.09
C TYR A 261 3.27 -19.27 -14.59
N ASP A 262 3.76 -20.50 -14.64
CA ASP A 262 2.96 -21.66 -15.06
C ASP A 262 1.78 -21.90 -14.10
N SER A 263 2.01 -21.85 -12.79
CA SER A 263 0.95 -22.04 -11.80
C SER A 263 -0.06 -20.89 -11.79
N GLY A 264 0.39 -19.64 -11.97
CA GLY A 264 -0.50 -18.49 -12.06
C GLY A 264 -1.36 -18.55 -13.33
N THR A 265 -0.78 -18.96 -14.46
CA THR A 265 -1.51 -19.16 -15.72
C THR A 265 -2.56 -20.27 -15.58
N ALA A 266 -2.18 -21.41 -15.00
CA ALA A 266 -3.09 -22.52 -14.74
C ALA A 266 -4.26 -22.15 -13.79
N ASN A 267 -4.06 -21.15 -12.94
CA ASN A 267 -5.07 -20.65 -12.01
C ASN A 267 -5.79 -19.37 -12.50
N ASP A 268 -5.48 -18.90 -13.71
CA ASP A 268 -6.01 -17.66 -14.29
C ASP A 268 -5.86 -16.43 -13.37
N VAL A 269 -4.67 -16.24 -12.78
CA VAL A 269 -4.46 -15.22 -11.74
C VAL A 269 -4.11 -13.83 -12.26
N TRP A 270 -3.87 -13.69 -13.57
CA TRP A 270 -3.32 -12.47 -14.14
C TRP A 270 -4.38 -11.41 -14.41
N VAL A 271 -4.00 -10.14 -14.26
CA VAL A 271 -4.74 -8.96 -14.77
C VAL A 271 -4.94 -9.12 -16.28
N LYS A 272 -6.09 -8.65 -16.77
CA LYS A 272 -6.44 -8.75 -18.19
C LYS A 272 -6.43 -7.40 -18.88
N THR A 273 -6.17 -7.39 -20.18
CA THR A 273 -6.44 -6.25 -21.05
C THR A 273 -7.95 -6.08 -21.24
N VAL A 274 -8.36 -4.95 -21.81
CA VAL A 274 -9.75 -4.69 -22.24
C VAL A 274 -10.32 -5.78 -23.17
N ASP A 275 -9.48 -6.43 -23.97
CA ASP A 275 -9.88 -7.55 -24.84
C ASP A 275 -9.96 -8.90 -24.11
N GLY A 276 -9.78 -8.93 -22.79
CA GLY A 276 -9.83 -10.15 -21.97
C GLY A 276 -8.59 -11.05 -22.09
N LYS A 277 -7.48 -10.55 -22.67
CA LYS A 277 -6.21 -11.29 -22.76
C LYS A 277 -5.36 -11.02 -21.53
N GLU A 278 -4.39 -11.87 -21.23
CA GLU A 278 -3.38 -11.56 -20.21
C GLU A 278 -2.68 -10.23 -20.52
N TYR A 279 -2.61 -9.34 -19.52
CA TYR A 279 -1.81 -8.14 -19.63
C TYR A 279 -0.35 -8.44 -19.27
N ASN A 280 0.55 -8.06 -20.17
CA ASN A 280 1.98 -8.07 -19.90
C ASN A 280 2.57 -6.67 -19.99
N GLY A 281 3.47 -6.37 -19.06
CA GLY A 281 4.30 -5.15 -19.07
C GLY A 281 5.78 -5.51 -18.88
N ASP A 282 6.66 -4.51 -18.89
CA ASP A 282 8.09 -4.69 -18.63
C ASP A 282 8.46 -4.31 -17.19
N ALA A 283 9.28 -5.12 -16.54
CA ALA A 283 9.88 -4.88 -15.23
C ALA A 283 11.31 -5.47 -15.20
N TRP A 284 11.89 -5.67 -14.00
CA TRP A 284 13.24 -6.22 -13.83
C TRP A 284 13.58 -7.46 -14.67
N PRO A 285 12.74 -8.53 -14.71
CA PRO A 285 13.02 -9.72 -15.52
C PRO A 285 12.68 -9.55 -17.02
N GLY A 286 12.35 -8.34 -17.48
CA GLY A 286 11.77 -8.06 -18.79
C GLY A 286 10.25 -8.21 -18.75
N LYS A 287 9.69 -8.95 -19.73
CA LYS A 287 8.24 -9.15 -19.84
C LYS A 287 7.68 -9.90 -18.62
N VAL A 288 6.71 -9.32 -17.92
CA VAL A 288 6.04 -9.88 -16.75
C VAL A 288 4.51 -9.92 -16.91
N ALA A 289 3.88 -10.83 -16.16
CA ALA A 289 2.45 -10.83 -15.89
C ALA A 289 2.18 -10.33 -14.45
N TRP A 290 1.03 -9.70 -14.25
CA TRP A 290 0.67 -9.01 -13.01
C TRP A 290 -0.48 -9.76 -12.32
N PRO A 291 -0.32 -10.23 -11.07
CA PRO A 291 -1.42 -10.84 -10.32
C PRO A 291 -2.58 -9.86 -10.08
N ASP A 292 -3.80 -10.32 -10.28
CA ASP A 292 -5.01 -9.55 -9.95
C ASP A 292 -5.39 -9.75 -8.48
N PHE A 293 -4.79 -8.96 -7.58
CA PHE A 293 -5.05 -9.04 -6.14
C PHE A 293 -6.47 -8.61 -5.71
N THR A 294 -7.34 -8.21 -6.64
CA THR A 294 -8.77 -7.98 -6.34
C THR A 294 -9.55 -9.29 -6.20
N ASP A 295 -9.03 -10.38 -6.77
CA ASP A 295 -9.63 -11.71 -6.70
C ASP A 295 -9.05 -12.49 -5.50
N PRO A 296 -9.88 -12.90 -4.52
CA PRO A 296 -9.46 -13.69 -3.37
C PRO A 296 -8.73 -14.99 -3.73
N LYS A 297 -9.03 -15.61 -4.87
CA LYS A 297 -8.32 -16.81 -5.35
C LYS A 297 -6.86 -16.48 -5.66
N VAL A 298 -6.60 -15.31 -6.23
CA VAL A 298 -5.25 -14.81 -6.53
C VAL A 298 -4.50 -14.51 -5.24
N CYS A 299 -5.16 -13.90 -4.26
CA CYS A 299 -4.57 -13.67 -2.94
C CYS A 299 -4.15 -14.98 -2.26
N GLN A 300 -4.97 -16.04 -2.36
CA GLN A 300 -4.65 -17.37 -1.85
C GLN A 300 -3.50 -18.03 -2.60
N TRP A 301 -3.48 -17.94 -3.93
CA TRP A 301 -2.37 -18.44 -4.76
C TRP A 301 -1.06 -17.74 -4.38
N TRP A 302 -1.07 -16.41 -4.30
CA TRP A 302 0.08 -15.60 -3.90
C TRP A 302 0.58 -15.94 -2.50
N GLY A 303 -0.35 -16.04 -1.53
CA GLY A 303 -0.03 -16.46 -0.17
C GLY A 303 0.61 -17.85 -0.10
N GLY A 304 0.21 -18.76 -0.99
CA GLY A 304 0.78 -20.10 -1.12
C GLY A 304 2.25 -20.12 -1.51
N LEU A 305 2.72 -19.13 -2.29
CA LEU A 305 4.12 -19.02 -2.72
C LEU A 305 5.08 -18.78 -1.53
N TYR A 306 4.59 -18.20 -0.45
CA TYR A 306 5.38 -17.97 0.76
C TYR A 306 5.72 -19.24 1.53
N LYS A 307 5.03 -20.36 1.30
CA LYS A 307 5.27 -21.60 2.07
C LYS A 307 6.72 -22.07 1.95
N ASP A 308 7.19 -22.29 0.73
CA ASP A 308 8.53 -22.81 0.47
C ASP A 308 9.60 -21.73 0.60
N PHE A 309 9.24 -20.47 0.34
CA PHE A 309 10.10 -19.31 0.53
C PHE A 309 10.44 -19.09 2.01
N MET A 310 9.42 -19.07 2.88
CA MET A 310 9.61 -18.92 4.33
C MET A 310 10.31 -20.14 4.95
N ALA A 311 10.19 -21.33 4.35
CA ALA A 311 10.90 -22.54 4.79
C ALA A 311 12.44 -22.42 4.67
N GLN A 312 12.94 -21.44 3.90
CA GLN A 312 14.37 -21.12 3.83
C GLN A 312 14.89 -20.35 5.06
N GLY A 313 14.05 -20.05 6.06
CA GLY A 313 14.46 -19.33 7.26
C GLY A 313 14.35 -17.81 7.15
N VAL A 314 13.59 -17.32 6.17
CA VAL A 314 13.26 -15.89 6.00
C VAL A 314 12.50 -15.37 7.22
N ASP A 315 12.84 -14.15 7.70
CA ASP A 315 12.18 -13.53 8.85
C ASP A 315 11.24 -12.38 8.47
N GLY A 316 11.56 -11.65 7.40
CA GLY A 316 10.75 -10.55 6.87
C GLY A 316 10.78 -10.47 5.35
N VAL A 317 9.82 -9.73 4.80
CA VAL A 317 9.66 -9.53 3.36
C VAL A 317 9.53 -8.04 3.05
N TRP A 318 9.99 -7.63 1.89
CA TRP A 318 9.80 -6.28 1.37
C TRP A 318 9.07 -6.35 0.03
N ASN A 319 7.86 -5.79 -0.06
CA ASN A 319 7.18 -5.66 -1.34
C ASN A 319 7.52 -4.31 -1.99
N ASP A 320 8.14 -4.34 -3.16
CA ASP A 320 8.58 -3.15 -3.88
C ASP A 320 8.03 -3.14 -5.31
N VAL A 321 8.23 -2.02 -6.02
CA VAL A 321 7.75 -1.79 -7.41
C VAL A 321 6.27 -2.16 -7.61
N ASN A 322 5.51 -2.01 -6.53
CA ASN A 322 4.15 -2.50 -6.41
C ASN A 322 3.08 -1.40 -6.50
N GLU A 323 3.41 -0.28 -7.15
CA GLU A 323 2.45 0.76 -7.49
C GLU A 323 1.27 0.28 -8.33
N PRO A 324 1.40 -0.56 -9.39
CA PRO A 324 2.57 -1.28 -9.93
C PRO A 324 3.43 -0.47 -10.90
N GLN A 325 4.76 -0.54 -10.78
CA GLN A 325 5.67 0.11 -11.71
C GLN A 325 5.80 -0.70 -13.01
N VAL A 326 5.54 -0.06 -14.16
CA VAL A 326 5.78 -0.67 -15.48
C VAL A 326 6.80 0.17 -16.23
N SER A 327 7.89 -0.47 -16.62
CA SER A 327 8.97 0.15 -17.39
C SER A 327 8.54 0.40 -18.84
N ASN A 328 9.18 1.35 -19.50
CA ASN A 328 8.99 1.66 -20.92
C ASN A 328 7.55 2.07 -21.32
N THR A 329 6.72 2.52 -20.38
CA THR A 329 5.39 3.10 -20.67
C THR A 329 5.37 4.60 -20.40
N PRO A 330 4.54 5.39 -21.11
CA PRO A 330 4.44 6.83 -20.87
C PRO A 330 3.93 7.19 -19.46
N THR A 331 3.16 6.30 -18.83
CA THR A 331 2.52 6.52 -17.53
C THR A 331 3.29 5.92 -16.36
N GLY A 332 4.28 5.06 -16.61
CA GLY A 332 5.04 4.36 -15.57
C GLY A 332 4.25 3.26 -14.83
N THR A 333 3.06 2.92 -15.31
CA THR A 333 2.17 1.88 -14.75
C THR A 333 1.38 1.19 -15.86
N MET A 334 0.53 0.22 -15.52
CA MET A 334 -0.35 -0.47 -16.46
C MET A 334 -1.51 0.42 -16.95
N PRO A 335 -2.11 0.13 -18.13
CA PRO A 335 -3.24 0.88 -18.65
C PRO A 335 -4.43 0.99 -17.69
N GLU A 336 -5.05 2.16 -17.64
CA GLU A 336 -6.18 2.47 -16.75
C GLU A 336 -7.42 1.60 -17.03
N ASP A 337 -7.56 1.09 -18.26
CA ASP A 337 -8.65 0.23 -18.74
C ASP A 337 -8.39 -1.27 -18.61
N ASN A 338 -7.24 -1.67 -18.06
CA ASN A 338 -7.00 -3.07 -17.70
C ASN A 338 -8.06 -3.55 -16.70
N LEU A 339 -8.47 -4.81 -16.85
CA LEU A 339 -9.59 -5.39 -16.14
C LEU A 339 -9.13 -6.16 -14.91
N HIS A 340 -9.82 -5.90 -13.81
CA HIS A 340 -9.73 -6.61 -12.53
C HIS A 340 -11.06 -7.33 -12.27
N ARG A 341 -10.99 -8.60 -11.87
CA ARG A 341 -12.17 -9.48 -11.73
C ARG A 341 -13.01 -9.17 -10.50
N GLY A 342 -12.38 -8.70 -9.43
CA GLY A 342 -13.02 -8.58 -8.13
C GLY A 342 -13.38 -9.94 -7.51
N GLY A 343 -13.96 -9.89 -6.30
CA GLY A 343 -14.36 -11.05 -5.52
C GLY A 343 -14.54 -10.70 -4.03
N ASN A 344 -15.27 -11.53 -3.28
CA ASN A 344 -15.57 -11.31 -1.85
C ASN A 344 -16.02 -9.88 -1.50
N GLY A 345 -16.94 -9.31 -2.29
CA GLY A 345 -17.47 -7.97 -2.06
C GLY A 345 -16.70 -6.84 -2.74
N ILE A 346 -15.57 -7.13 -3.40
CA ILE A 346 -14.91 -6.23 -4.36
C ILE A 346 -15.57 -6.44 -5.73
N PRO A 347 -16.14 -5.42 -6.39
CA PRO A 347 -16.75 -5.58 -7.71
C PRO A 347 -15.70 -5.78 -8.80
N ALA A 348 -16.09 -6.33 -9.94
CA ALA A 348 -15.24 -6.23 -11.14
C ALA A 348 -15.11 -4.75 -11.54
N GLY A 349 -13.95 -4.36 -12.05
CA GLY A 349 -13.68 -2.96 -12.39
C GLY A 349 -12.39 -2.81 -13.19
N THR A 350 -12.04 -1.57 -13.48
CA THR A 350 -10.82 -1.26 -14.24
C THR A 350 -9.67 -0.91 -13.31
N HIS A 351 -8.46 -0.88 -13.87
CA HIS A 351 -7.27 -0.46 -13.13
C HIS A 351 -7.41 0.97 -12.60
N LEU A 352 -8.13 1.86 -13.30
CA LEU A 352 -8.44 3.20 -12.82
C LEU A 352 -9.07 3.24 -11.42
N GLN A 353 -9.89 2.23 -11.09
CA GLN A 353 -10.52 2.08 -9.78
C GLN A 353 -9.56 1.48 -8.74
N TYR A 354 -8.71 0.54 -9.14
CA TYR A 354 -7.95 -0.33 -8.22
C TYR A 354 -6.45 -0.05 -8.12
N HIS A 355 -5.93 0.82 -8.97
CA HIS A 355 -4.51 1.16 -9.02
C HIS A 355 -3.94 1.52 -7.64
N ASN A 356 -4.57 2.48 -6.96
CA ASN A 356 -4.11 2.92 -5.64
C ASN A 356 -4.13 1.83 -4.56
N VAL A 357 -4.90 0.76 -4.75
CA VAL A 357 -4.99 -0.37 -3.80
C VAL A 357 -4.27 -1.63 -4.29
N TYR A 358 -3.54 -1.58 -5.42
CA TYR A 358 -2.79 -2.73 -5.91
C TYR A 358 -1.72 -3.18 -4.90
N GLY A 359 -0.84 -2.27 -4.49
CA GLY A 359 0.17 -2.53 -3.45
C GLY A 359 -0.44 -2.90 -2.09
N PHE A 360 -1.56 -2.27 -1.72
CA PHE A 360 -2.32 -2.60 -0.50
C PHE A 360 -2.81 -4.06 -0.50
N LEU A 361 -3.37 -4.52 -1.62
CA LEU A 361 -3.89 -5.88 -1.74
C LEU A 361 -2.77 -6.91 -1.85
N MET A 362 -1.67 -6.56 -2.52
CA MET A 362 -0.45 -7.37 -2.55
C MET A 362 0.09 -7.60 -1.13
N VAL A 363 0.30 -6.52 -0.36
CA VAL A 363 0.92 -6.63 0.97
C VAL A 363 0.03 -7.34 1.98
N LYS A 364 -1.29 -7.15 1.89
CA LYS A 364 -2.26 -7.94 2.65
C LYS A 364 -2.10 -9.43 2.36
N SER A 365 -2.05 -9.80 1.08
CA SER A 365 -1.87 -11.19 0.62
C SER A 365 -0.53 -11.77 1.07
N SER A 366 0.55 -10.99 1.01
CA SER A 366 1.87 -11.36 1.52
C SER A 366 1.85 -11.64 3.02
N ARG A 367 1.17 -10.79 3.82
CA ARG A 367 1.03 -11.00 5.26
C ARG A 367 0.27 -12.27 5.60
N GLU A 368 -0.85 -12.50 4.91
CA GLU A 368 -1.65 -13.71 5.10
C GLU A 368 -0.84 -14.97 4.75
N GLY A 369 -0.07 -14.93 3.65
CA GLY A 369 0.86 -16.01 3.28
C GLY A 369 1.94 -16.27 4.33
N MET A 370 2.60 -15.22 4.83
CA MET A 370 3.59 -15.34 5.90
C MET A 370 3.00 -15.90 7.20
N LEU A 371 1.80 -15.46 7.59
CA LEU A 371 1.09 -15.99 8.77
C LEU A 371 0.72 -17.46 8.60
N ALA A 372 0.28 -17.86 7.41
CA ALA A 372 -0.01 -19.26 7.11
C ALA A 372 1.25 -20.13 7.15
N ALA A 373 2.38 -19.63 6.62
CA ALA A 373 3.65 -20.36 6.60
C ALA A 373 4.33 -20.42 7.99
N GLN A 374 4.19 -19.38 8.81
CA GLN A 374 4.86 -19.24 10.11
C GLN A 374 3.90 -18.71 11.21
N PRO A 375 2.87 -19.46 11.61
CA PRO A 375 1.78 -18.96 12.48
C PRO A 375 2.22 -18.57 13.89
N LYS A 376 3.43 -18.98 14.31
CA LYS A 376 3.98 -18.68 15.65
C LYS A 376 4.87 -17.42 15.67
N LYS A 377 5.19 -16.83 14.51
CA LYS A 377 6.01 -15.62 14.39
C LYS A 377 5.14 -14.42 14.03
N ARG A 378 5.48 -13.24 14.56
CA ARG A 378 4.90 -11.98 14.09
C ARG A 378 5.52 -11.64 12.74
N PRO A 379 4.73 -11.45 11.67
CA PRO A 379 5.26 -11.04 10.38
C PRO A 379 5.87 -9.63 10.46
N PHE A 380 7.00 -9.45 9.79
CA PHE A 380 7.52 -8.14 9.41
C PHE A 380 7.47 -8.03 7.89
N ILE A 381 6.71 -7.06 7.39
CA ILE A 381 6.64 -6.74 5.98
C ILE A 381 6.79 -5.23 5.83
N LEU A 382 7.67 -4.80 4.94
CA LEU A 382 7.74 -3.43 4.44
C LEU A 382 7.10 -3.39 3.05
N THR A 383 6.42 -2.32 2.69
CA THR A 383 5.94 -2.13 1.32
C THR A 383 6.14 -0.71 0.84
N ARG A 384 6.48 -0.54 -0.43
CA ARG A 384 6.63 0.78 -1.04
C ARG A 384 5.26 1.42 -1.29
N SER A 385 4.50 0.83 -2.20
CA SER A 385 3.19 1.36 -2.57
C SER A 385 2.08 0.93 -1.61
N ASN A 386 1.13 1.84 -1.36
CA ASN A 386 0.01 1.56 -0.48
C ASN A 386 -1.18 2.53 -0.55
N PHE A 387 -2.21 2.22 0.24
CA PHE A 387 -3.42 3.03 0.42
C PHE A 387 -3.80 3.15 1.89
N LEU A 388 -4.39 4.27 2.31
CA LEU A 388 -4.80 4.46 3.71
C LEU A 388 -5.54 3.23 4.28
N GLY A 389 -5.19 2.81 5.49
CA GLY A 389 -5.65 1.55 6.10
C GLY A 389 -4.62 0.41 5.99
N TRP A 390 -3.58 0.61 5.20
CA TRP A 390 -2.54 -0.38 5.00
C TRP A 390 -1.71 -0.73 6.22
N GLN A 391 -1.62 0.19 7.18
CA GLN A 391 -0.84 0.01 8.40
C GLN A 391 -1.25 -1.26 9.15
N ARG A 392 -2.46 -1.77 8.92
CA ARG A 392 -2.95 -3.06 9.44
C ARG A 392 -2.11 -4.26 8.98
N TYR A 393 -1.35 -4.13 7.90
CA TYR A 393 -0.68 -5.26 7.25
C TYR A 393 0.85 -5.13 7.18
N ALA A 394 1.36 -3.92 7.10
CA ALA A 394 2.78 -3.66 6.85
C ALA A 394 3.30 -2.47 7.66
N ALA A 395 4.61 -2.28 7.59
CA ALA A 395 5.32 -1.05 7.96
C ALA A 395 5.72 -0.25 6.71
#